data_AF-A0A4P2PZI6-F1
#
_entry.id   AF-A0A4P2PZI6-F1
#
_cell.length_a   1.000
_cell.length_b   1.000
_cell.length_c   1.000
_cell.angle_alpha   90.00
_cell.angle_beta   90.00
_cell.angle_gamma   90.00
#
_symmetry.space_group_name_H-M   'P 1'
#
loop_
_entity.id
_entity.type
_entity.pdbx_description
1 polymer ?
#
loop_
_entity_poly.entity_id
_entity_poly.type
_entity_poly.pdbx_seq_one_letter_code
_entity_poly.pdbx_strand_id
1 'polypeptide(L)'
;MAISKTRKPAPATSPAEAPIVSSTTVTLDALARELGPADGAFAARTYAGIPEEDLVAEGTRIDSQSLIDDVPQFVASARRILGSLSEAQRGKVRMPEALLPLLVAEAGRLQAMKRSHDAAATEVAGARAALEAQGRSAMRDGIAERDLCYDGLRNALGARRMARVDAVVGRADSPENLARGLEALAAFIDETRRADPVQDAKLLEDYGVGAECAATLRATAQRVRGTGSVQIDAGRRVTQRALDLQDGRVTVVIEKILRAFRSARRVDGTILVPELNKAAWMFEVRSGSSAKKASPGGDKPSAGGDKPALSGDRPSAGGDKPALSGDRPSAGGDKPALSGDRPSAGGDKPAPGGGAAQGDAPSVQPTIPPLLGADG
;
A
#
# COMPACT_ATOMS: atom_id res chain seq x y z
N MET A 1 68.49 54.44 18.59
CA MET A 1 67.27 53.92 19.26
C MET A 1 66.43 53.13 18.26
N ALA A 2 65.55 52.24 18.75
CA ALA A 2 64.62 51.34 18.02
C ALA A 2 65.09 49.87 17.88
N ILE A 3 64.78 49.08 18.92
CA ILE A 3 64.78 47.62 18.91
C ILE A 3 63.34 47.14 18.82
N SER A 4 63.02 46.26 17.86
CA SER A 4 61.76 45.51 17.79
C SER A 4 61.98 44.24 16.96
N LYS A 5 62.24 43.12 17.65
CA LYS A 5 61.25 42.13 18.14
C LYS A 5 60.83 41.14 17.07
N THR A 6 61.35 39.93 17.23
CA THR A 6 61.07 38.72 16.44
C THR A 6 59.59 38.34 16.45
N ARG A 7 59.07 37.89 15.29
CA ARG A 7 57.71 37.35 15.16
C ARG A 7 57.78 35.84 14.89
N LYS A 8 57.03 35.09 15.70
CA LYS A 8 56.89 33.62 15.70
C LYS A 8 56.31 33.09 14.37
N PRO A 9 56.77 31.95 13.83
CA PRO A 9 56.18 31.35 12.63
C PRO A 9 54.76 30.82 12.90
N ALA A 10 53.92 30.83 11.86
CA ALA A 10 52.56 30.31 11.90
C ALA A 10 52.54 28.77 11.87
N PRO A 11 51.50 28.12 12.45
CA PRO A 11 51.37 26.66 12.41
C PRO A 11 51.06 26.15 11.00
N ALA A 12 51.47 24.91 10.73
CA ALA A 12 51.31 24.27 9.43
C ALA A 12 49.84 24.07 9.06
N THR A 13 49.51 24.35 7.79
CA THR A 13 48.22 24.02 7.19
C THR A 13 48.09 22.51 7.05
N SER A 14 47.08 21.92 7.69
CA SER A 14 46.67 20.53 7.44
C SER A 14 46.32 20.35 5.96
N PRO A 15 46.68 19.23 5.30
CA PRO A 15 46.33 19.02 3.90
C PRO A 15 44.81 19.00 3.74
N ALA A 16 44.31 19.72 2.74
CA ALA A 16 42.90 19.74 2.43
C ALA A 16 42.43 18.32 2.09
N GLU A 17 41.44 17.84 2.85
CA GLU A 17 40.78 16.57 2.61
C GLU A 17 40.12 16.63 1.21
N ALA A 18 40.65 15.83 0.28
CA ALA A 18 40.16 15.82 -1.08
C ALA A 18 38.68 15.42 -1.09
N PRO A 19 37.80 16.14 -1.82
CA PRO A 19 36.39 15.80 -1.83
C PRO A 19 36.22 14.39 -2.39
N ILE A 20 35.76 13.49 -1.53
CA ILE A 20 35.39 12.12 -1.91
C ILE A 20 34.36 12.27 -3.02
N VAL A 21 34.68 11.76 -4.21
CA VAL A 21 33.83 11.92 -5.40
C VAL A 21 32.50 11.22 -5.13
N SER A 22 31.49 12.01 -4.76
CA SER A 22 30.14 11.50 -4.49
C SER A 22 29.64 10.76 -5.71
N SER A 23 29.38 9.47 -5.54
CA SER A 23 28.69 8.64 -6.54
C SER A 23 27.36 9.30 -6.85
N THR A 24 27.24 9.94 -8.01
CA THR A 24 26.05 10.70 -8.39
C THR A 24 24.86 9.75 -8.49
N THR A 25 24.01 9.73 -7.47
CA THR A 25 22.78 8.94 -7.47
C THR A 25 21.92 9.36 -8.64
N VAL A 26 21.74 8.47 -9.62
CA VAL A 26 20.90 8.74 -10.78
C VAL A 26 19.45 8.80 -10.32
N THR A 27 18.79 9.94 -10.55
CA THR A 27 17.38 10.15 -10.21
C THR A 27 16.55 10.45 -11.46
N LEU A 28 15.23 10.22 -11.38
CA LEU A 28 14.29 10.58 -12.45
C LEU A 28 14.36 12.08 -12.78
N ASP A 29 14.44 12.95 -11.77
CA ASP A 29 14.53 14.41 -11.96
C ASP A 29 15.85 14.85 -12.62
N ALA A 30 16.96 14.13 -12.39
CA ALA A 30 18.22 14.38 -13.10
C ALA A 30 18.12 13.96 -14.57
N LEU A 31 17.63 12.73 -14.80
CA LEU A 31 17.42 12.21 -16.15
C LEU A 31 16.43 13.04 -16.96
N ALA A 32 15.36 13.56 -16.34
CA ALA A 32 14.37 14.42 -17.02
C ALA A 32 14.98 15.75 -17.47
N ARG A 33 15.88 16.33 -16.67
CA ARG A 33 16.62 17.54 -17.04
C ARG A 33 17.64 17.30 -18.16
N GLU A 34 18.26 16.12 -18.20
CA GLU A 34 19.24 15.76 -19.21
C GLU A 34 18.64 15.31 -20.55
N LEU A 35 17.53 14.55 -20.51
CA LEU A 35 16.87 14.00 -21.69
C LEU A 35 15.78 14.92 -22.27
N GLY A 36 15.35 15.93 -21.51
CA GLY A 36 14.25 16.81 -21.88
C GLY A 36 12.87 16.17 -21.75
N PRO A 37 11.81 16.91 -22.14
CA PRO A 37 10.44 16.43 -22.05
C PRO A 37 10.15 15.33 -23.08
N ALA A 38 9.23 14.42 -22.74
CA ALA A 38 8.72 13.46 -23.69
C ALA A 38 7.87 14.13 -24.78
N ASP A 39 8.07 13.75 -26.05
CA ASP A 39 7.16 14.11 -27.15
C ASP A 39 5.77 13.48 -26.90
N GLY A 40 4.77 14.33 -26.64
CA GLY A 40 3.40 13.92 -26.39
C GLY A 40 2.72 13.23 -27.59
N ALA A 41 3.10 13.58 -28.82
CA ALA A 41 2.58 12.94 -30.02
C ALA A 41 3.21 11.54 -30.22
N PHE A 42 4.50 11.39 -29.92
CA PHE A 42 5.15 10.07 -29.85
C PHE A 42 4.56 9.21 -28.72
N ALA A 43 4.30 9.79 -27.55
CA ALA A 43 3.63 9.11 -26.44
C ALA A 43 2.24 8.60 -26.86
N ALA A 44 1.41 9.46 -27.45
CA ALA A 44 0.09 9.08 -27.95
C ALA A 44 0.16 7.91 -28.94
N ARG A 45 1.03 7.99 -29.97
CA ARG A 45 1.23 6.89 -30.93
C ARG A 45 1.79 5.61 -30.28
N THR A 46 2.53 5.72 -29.19
CA THR A 46 3.11 4.56 -28.48
C THR A 46 2.05 3.71 -27.78
N TYR A 47 0.95 4.33 -27.33
CA TYR A 47 -0.16 3.68 -26.61
C TYR A 47 -1.46 3.54 -27.42
N ALA A 48 -1.60 4.21 -28.58
CA ALA A 48 -2.87 4.28 -29.34
C ALA A 48 -3.50 2.93 -29.72
N GLY A 49 -2.72 1.85 -29.79
CA GLY A 49 -3.19 0.49 -30.07
C GLY A 49 -3.22 -0.44 -28.85
N ILE A 50 -3.16 0.10 -27.63
CA ILE A 50 -3.18 -0.67 -26.37
C ILE A 50 -4.41 -0.23 -25.56
N PRO A 51 -5.38 -1.13 -25.31
CA PRO A 51 -6.53 -0.84 -24.45
C PRO A 51 -6.11 -0.43 -23.02
N GLU A 52 -6.93 0.38 -22.34
CA GLU A 52 -6.63 0.82 -20.97
C GLU A 52 -6.62 -0.36 -20.00
N GLU A 53 -7.56 -1.29 -20.19
CA GLU A 53 -7.69 -2.52 -19.42
C GLU A 53 -6.45 -3.42 -19.53
N ASP A 54 -5.77 -3.46 -20.68
CA ASP A 54 -4.53 -4.22 -20.86
C ASP A 54 -3.36 -3.54 -20.11
N LEU A 55 -3.32 -2.21 -20.08
CA LEU A 55 -2.33 -1.46 -19.29
C LEU A 55 -2.56 -1.68 -17.79
N VAL A 56 -3.81 -1.60 -17.31
CA VAL A 56 -4.16 -1.87 -15.90
C VAL A 56 -3.83 -3.33 -15.54
N ALA A 57 -4.23 -4.29 -16.36
CA ALA A 57 -3.95 -5.72 -16.13
C ALA A 57 -2.45 -6.01 -16.10
N GLU A 58 -1.65 -5.30 -16.90
CA GLU A 58 -0.19 -5.41 -16.84
C GLU A 58 0.39 -4.77 -15.58
N GLY A 59 -0.08 -3.58 -15.19
CA GLY A 59 0.41 -2.86 -14.01
C GLY A 59 0.15 -3.57 -12.69
N THR A 60 -1.01 -4.22 -12.52
CA THR A 60 -1.33 -5.02 -11.30
C THR A 60 -0.34 -6.15 -11.03
N ARG A 61 0.53 -6.50 -11.99
CA ARG A 61 1.56 -7.53 -11.85
C ARG A 61 2.86 -7.02 -11.21
N ILE A 62 3.04 -5.73 -10.99
CA ILE A 62 4.26 -5.15 -10.43
C ILE A 62 3.97 -4.15 -9.31
N ASP A 63 4.81 -4.15 -8.29
CA ASP A 63 4.83 -3.09 -7.28
C ASP A 63 5.40 -1.80 -7.90
N SER A 64 4.65 -0.70 -7.80
CA SER A 64 5.03 0.58 -8.38
C SER A 64 6.36 1.11 -7.84
N GLN A 65 6.74 0.79 -6.59
CA GLN A 65 8.03 1.22 -6.03
C GLN A 65 9.20 0.54 -6.76
N SER A 66 9.05 -0.74 -7.11
CA SER A 66 10.04 -1.50 -7.86
C SER A 66 10.33 -0.89 -9.25
N LEU A 67 9.32 -0.34 -9.92
CA LEU A 67 9.52 0.44 -11.16
C LEU A 67 10.20 1.79 -10.90
N ILE A 68 9.77 2.53 -9.88
CA ILE A 68 10.36 3.84 -9.52
C ILE A 68 11.85 3.71 -9.18
N ASP A 69 12.23 2.64 -8.48
CA ASP A 69 13.62 2.39 -8.05
C ASP A 69 14.52 1.93 -9.20
N ASP A 70 14.00 1.08 -10.11
CA ASP A 70 14.79 0.47 -11.18
C ASP A 70 15.00 1.40 -12.40
N VAL A 71 13.98 2.18 -12.78
CA VAL A 71 14.01 2.99 -14.03
C VAL A 71 15.22 3.93 -14.13
N PRO A 72 15.67 4.64 -13.07
CA PRO A 72 16.84 5.52 -13.16
C PRO A 72 18.11 4.78 -13.62
N GLN A 73 18.39 3.62 -13.03
CA GLN A 73 19.58 2.83 -13.35
C GLN A 73 19.44 2.14 -14.70
N PHE A 74 18.23 1.66 -15.04
CA PHE A 74 17.93 1.10 -16.36
C PHE A 74 18.18 2.12 -17.49
N VAL A 75 17.69 3.35 -17.33
CA VAL A 75 17.88 4.44 -18.31
C VAL A 75 19.35 4.87 -18.41
N ALA A 76 20.05 5.01 -17.27
CA ALA A 76 21.49 5.31 -17.28
C ALA A 76 22.30 4.20 -17.97
N SER A 77 21.98 2.93 -17.69
CA SER A 77 22.62 1.78 -18.34
C SER A 77 22.34 1.76 -19.85
N ALA A 78 21.10 2.01 -20.28
CA ALA A 78 20.74 2.10 -21.69
C ALA A 78 21.51 3.21 -22.43
N ARG A 79 21.61 4.41 -21.83
CA ARG A 79 22.39 5.55 -22.39
C ARG A 79 23.88 5.22 -22.49
N ARG A 80 24.46 4.65 -21.43
CA ARG A 80 25.87 4.21 -21.38
C ARG A 80 26.18 3.19 -22.48
N ILE A 81 25.30 2.19 -22.67
CA ILE A 81 25.45 1.20 -23.74
C ILE A 81 25.40 1.89 -25.11
N LEU A 82 24.37 2.70 -25.39
CA LEU A 82 24.22 3.42 -26.68
C LEU A 82 25.40 4.34 -27.00
N GLY A 83 25.96 5.02 -26.00
CA GLY A 83 27.15 5.85 -26.13
C GLY A 83 28.43 5.05 -26.43
N SER A 84 28.51 3.79 -26.00
CA SER A 84 29.64 2.90 -26.29
C SER A 84 29.56 2.17 -27.63
N LEU A 85 28.40 2.17 -28.30
CA LEU A 85 28.23 1.49 -29.58
C LEU A 85 28.90 2.25 -30.73
N SER A 86 29.59 1.51 -31.61
CA SER A 86 29.95 1.99 -32.94
C SER A 86 28.71 2.33 -33.77
N GLU A 87 28.87 3.13 -34.82
CA GLU A 87 27.77 3.50 -35.72
C GLU A 87 27.05 2.28 -36.33
N ALA A 88 27.82 1.29 -36.78
CA ALA A 88 27.31 0.03 -37.32
C ALA A 88 26.52 -0.80 -36.27
N GLN A 89 26.91 -0.76 -34.99
CA GLN A 89 26.14 -1.39 -33.91
C GLN A 89 24.89 -0.59 -33.56
N ARG A 90 24.99 0.75 -33.53
CA ARG A 90 23.86 1.65 -33.24
C ARG A 90 22.72 1.46 -34.23
N GLY A 91 23.03 1.29 -35.52
CA GLY A 91 22.04 0.95 -36.56
C GLY A 91 21.30 -0.38 -36.37
N LYS A 92 21.83 -1.32 -35.56
CA LYS A 92 21.17 -2.58 -35.19
C LYS A 92 20.15 -2.39 -34.05
N VAL A 93 20.35 -1.39 -33.19
CA VAL A 93 19.43 -1.06 -32.09
C VAL A 93 18.28 -0.22 -32.67
N ARG A 94 17.22 -0.89 -33.13
CA ARG A 94 16.01 -0.26 -33.69
C ARG A 94 15.12 0.36 -32.59
N MET A 95 15.64 1.37 -31.90
CA MET A 95 15.00 2.09 -30.80
C MET A 95 14.90 3.59 -31.14
N PRO A 96 13.68 4.17 -31.23
CA PRO A 96 13.53 5.63 -31.31
C PRO A 96 14.13 6.33 -30.09
N GLU A 97 14.86 7.43 -30.30
CA GLU A 97 15.49 8.21 -29.21
C GLU A 97 14.46 8.72 -28.19
N ALA A 98 13.25 9.06 -28.66
CA ALA A 98 12.12 9.51 -27.85
C ALA A 98 11.61 8.49 -26.80
N LEU A 99 12.02 7.21 -26.87
CA LEU A 99 11.62 6.21 -25.85
C LEU A 99 12.25 6.47 -24.46
N LEU A 100 13.46 7.01 -24.38
CA LEU A 100 14.10 7.28 -23.08
C LEU A 100 13.49 8.50 -22.37
N PRO A 101 13.28 9.67 -23.01
CA PRO A 101 12.48 10.75 -22.44
C PRO A 101 11.07 10.30 -22.04
N LEU A 102 10.42 9.47 -22.87
CA LEU A 102 9.10 8.92 -22.55
C LEU A 102 9.14 8.07 -21.27
N LEU A 103 10.07 7.12 -21.14
CA LEU A 103 10.17 6.27 -19.95
C LEU A 103 10.36 7.10 -18.68
N VAL A 104 11.25 8.09 -18.72
CA VAL A 104 11.52 8.96 -17.56
C VAL A 104 10.29 9.81 -17.21
N ALA A 105 9.55 10.33 -18.21
CA ALA A 105 8.32 11.07 -17.96
C ALA A 105 7.20 10.19 -17.35
N GLU A 106 7.04 8.95 -17.82
CA GLU A 106 6.06 8.01 -17.26
C GLU A 106 6.43 7.56 -15.83
N ALA A 107 7.71 7.28 -15.56
CA ALA A 107 8.17 6.92 -14.22
C ALA A 107 8.10 8.13 -13.25
N GLY A 108 8.38 9.35 -13.72
CA GLY A 108 8.21 10.57 -12.93
C GLY A 108 6.75 10.83 -12.57
N ARG A 109 5.81 10.60 -13.50
CA ARG A 109 4.37 10.61 -13.22
C ARG A 109 4.00 9.56 -12.17
N LEU A 110 4.48 8.33 -12.32
CA LEU A 110 4.24 7.25 -11.37
C LEU A 110 4.74 7.62 -9.96
N GLN A 111 5.95 8.17 -9.84
CA GLN A 111 6.53 8.60 -8.57
C GLN A 111 5.73 9.75 -7.93
N ALA A 112 5.15 10.67 -8.71
CA ALA A 112 4.26 11.71 -8.19
C ALA A 112 2.92 11.13 -7.71
N MET A 113 2.32 10.22 -8.49
CA MET A 113 1.06 9.56 -8.16
C MET A 113 1.18 8.69 -6.90
N LYS A 114 2.25 7.88 -6.79
CA LYS A 114 2.51 7.06 -5.60
C LYS A 114 2.68 7.90 -4.34
N ARG A 115 3.45 9.00 -4.40
CA ARG A 115 3.60 9.93 -3.27
C ARG A 115 2.26 10.50 -2.81
N SER A 116 1.36 10.86 -3.73
CA SER A 116 0.02 11.34 -3.40
C SER A 116 -0.88 10.25 -2.78
N HIS A 117 -0.81 9.02 -3.31
CA HIS A 117 -1.53 7.86 -2.79
C HIS A 117 -1.09 7.51 -1.35
N ASP A 118 0.21 7.37 -1.13
CA ASP A 118 0.77 6.98 0.16
C ASP A 118 0.59 8.06 1.23
N ALA A 119 0.64 9.34 0.84
CA ALA A 119 0.30 10.47 1.73
C ALA A 119 -1.17 10.39 2.18
N ALA A 120 -2.11 10.13 1.27
CA ALA A 120 -3.52 10.00 1.60
C ALA A 120 -3.81 8.78 2.49
N ALA A 121 -3.10 7.66 2.31
CA ALA A 121 -3.17 6.50 3.21
C ALA A 121 -2.64 6.83 4.62
N THR A 122 -1.52 7.57 4.69
CA THR A 122 -0.91 8.01 5.95
C THR A 122 -1.82 9.00 6.71
N GLU A 123 -2.47 9.91 6.00
CA GLU A 123 -3.44 10.86 6.56
C GLU A 123 -4.65 10.13 7.17
N VAL A 124 -5.23 9.16 6.46
CA VAL A 124 -6.34 8.34 6.96
C VAL A 124 -5.93 7.53 8.20
N ALA A 125 -4.73 6.94 8.19
CA ALA A 125 -4.21 6.22 9.35
C ALA A 125 -3.96 7.15 10.56
N GLY A 126 -3.42 8.34 10.32
CA GLY A 126 -3.20 9.36 11.35
C GLY A 126 -4.50 9.89 11.95
N ALA A 127 -5.50 10.21 11.12
CA ALA A 127 -6.82 10.64 11.56
C ALA A 127 -7.52 9.56 12.41
N ARG A 128 -7.43 8.29 12.01
CA ARG A 128 -7.93 7.15 12.79
C ARG A 128 -7.21 7.02 14.13
N ALA A 129 -5.88 7.07 14.14
CA ALA A 129 -5.09 6.97 15.38
C ALA A 129 -5.38 8.13 16.35
N ALA A 130 -5.60 9.35 15.83
CA ALA A 130 -6.03 10.50 16.61
C ALA A 130 -7.43 10.29 17.22
N LEU A 131 -8.39 9.76 16.47
CA LEU A 131 -9.74 9.43 16.96
C LEU A 131 -9.69 8.35 18.05
N GLU A 132 -8.91 7.29 17.86
CA GLU A 132 -8.70 6.22 18.85
C GLU A 132 -7.97 6.73 20.11
N ALA A 133 -7.10 7.74 19.99
CA ALA A 133 -6.50 8.43 21.15
C ALA A 133 -7.51 9.33 21.88
N GLN A 134 -8.33 10.08 21.14
CA GLN A 134 -9.38 10.95 21.68
C GLN A 134 -10.44 10.14 22.43
N GLY A 135 -10.93 9.04 21.85
CA GLY A 135 -11.87 8.11 22.48
C GLY A 135 -11.33 7.52 23.78
N ARG A 136 -10.07 7.09 23.79
CA ARG A 136 -9.40 6.62 25.02
C ARG A 136 -9.24 7.71 26.08
N SER A 137 -9.07 8.98 25.68
CA SER A 137 -9.02 10.08 26.65
C SER A 137 -10.40 10.39 27.21
N ALA A 138 -11.41 10.57 26.36
CA ALA A 138 -12.78 10.82 26.78
C ALA A 138 -13.30 9.73 27.75
N MET A 139 -12.94 8.46 27.51
CA MET A 139 -13.27 7.36 28.41
C MET A 139 -12.60 7.48 29.79
N ARG A 140 -11.30 7.84 29.85
CA ARG A 140 -10.60 8.05 31.13
C ARG A 140 -11.15 9.26 31.88
N ASP A 141 -11.31 10.38 31.18
CA ASP A 141 -11.80 11.63 31.75
C ASP A 141 -13.23 11.43 32.29
N GLY A 142 -14.07 10.69 31.57
CA GLY A 142 -15.43 10.35 32.02
C GLY A 142 -15.47 9.40 33.22
N ILE A 143 -14.58 8.42 33.31
CA ILE A 143 -14.48 7.57 34.52
C ILE A 143 -14.05 8.43 35.72
N ALA A 144 -13.02 9.27 35.56
CA ALA A 144 -12.53 10.13 36.63
C ALA A 144 -13.60 11.12 37.13
N GLU A 145 -14.32 11.76 36.22
CA GLU A 145 -15.41 12.70 36.55
C GLU A 145 -16.58 11.99 37.27
N ARG A 146 -16.97 10.80 36.78
CA ARG A 146 -18.02 9.97 37.40
C ARG A 146 -17.64 9.57 38.82
N ASP A 147 -16.41 9.11 39.03
CA ASP A 147 -15.94 8.58 40.30
C ASP A 147 -15.74 9.72 41.32
N LEU A 148 -15.22 10.87 40.89
CA LEU A 148 -15.13 12.10 41.71
C LEU A 148 -16.52 12.58 42.18
N CYS A 149 -17.49 12.64 41.26
CA CYS A 149 -18.87 12.98 41.60
C CYS A 149 -19.48 11.98 42.58
N TYR A 150 -19.28 10.69 42.34
CA TYR A 150 -19.81 9.61 43.18
C TYR A 150 -19.27 9.68 44.62
N ASP A 151 -17.99 10.01 44.81
CA ASP A 151 -17.40 10.21 46.14
C ASP A 151 -17.86 11.52 46.81
N GLY A 152 -18.05 12.61 46.05
CA GLY A 152 -18.68 13.82 46.57
C GLY A 152 -20.12 13.57 47.06
N LEU A 153 -20.91 12.81 46.30
CA LEU A 153 -22.25 12.37 46.69
C LEU A 153 -22.21 11.47 47.94
N ARG A 154 -21.24 10.55 48.05
CA ARG A 154 -21.02 9.72 49.25
C ARG A 154 -20.75 10.55 50.50
N ASN A 155 -19.99 11.64 50.36
CA ASN A 155 -19.68 12.53 51.49
C ASN A 155 -20.87 13.42 51.88
N ALA A 156 -21.69 13.85 50.91
CA ALA A 156 -22.87 14.66 51.15
C ALA A 156 -24.09 13.87 51.67
N LEU A 157 -24.23 12.58 51.32
CA LEU A 157 -25.50 11.85 51.44
C LEU A 157 -25.44 10.64 52.39
N GLY A 158 -26.48 10.51 53.22
CA GLY A 158 -26.68 9.33 54.05
C GLY A 158 -27.04 8.06 53.27
N ALA A 159 -26.77 6.89 53.85
CA ALA A 159 -26.86 5.56 53.22
C ALA A 159 -28.15 5.29 52.41
N ARG A 160 -29.32 5.73 52.88
CA ARG A 160 -30.60 5.56 52.14
C ARG A 160 -30.62 6.27 50.78
N ARG A 161 -29.93 7.40 50.66
CA ARG A 161 -29.83 8.16 49.41
C ARG A 161 -28.74 7.60 48.50
N MET A 162 -27.61 7.17 49.08
CA MET A 162 -26.56 6.48 48.33
C MET A 162 -27.04 5.19 47.64
N ALA A 163 -27.95 4.43 48.26
CA ALA A 163 -28.56 3.27 47.60
C ALA A 163 -29.29 3.60 46.27
N ARG A 164 -29.77 4.83 46.08
CA ARG A 164 -30.30 5.30 44.78
C ARG A 164 -29.17 5.63 43.79
N VAL A 165 -28.07 6.22 44.27
CA VAL A 165 -26.88 6.54 43.46
C VAL A 165 -26.21 5.27 42.93
N ASP A 166 -26.03 4.26 43.80
CA ASP A 166 -25.45 2.96 43.46
C ASP A 166 -26.25 2.24 42.37
N ALA A 167 -27.58 2.40 42.36
CA ALA A 167 -28.47 1.82 41.36
C ALA A 167 -28.37 2.49 39.97
N VAL A 168 -27.89 3.73 39.87
CA VAL A 168 -27.87 4.52 38.62
C VAL A 168 -26.49 4.77 38.03
N VAL A 169 -25.42 4.76 38.84
CA VAL A 169 -24.04 5.06 38.39
C VAL A 169 -23.48 4.04 37.38
N GLY A 170 -23.95 2.79 37.45
CA GLY A 170 -23.68 1.75 36.46
C GLY A 170 -22.20 1.36 36.31
N ARG A 171 -21.91 0.60 35.23
CA ARG A 171 -20.55 0.20 34.83
C ARG A 171 -20.03 1.10 33.71
N ALA A 172 -18.71 1.24 33.64
CA ALA A 172 -17.99 1.97 32.59
C ALA A 172 -17.20 1.01 31.69
N ASP A 173 -17.83 -0.11 31.30
CA ASP A 173 -17.28 -1.14 30.41
C ASP A 173 -17.49 -0.83 28.91
N SER A 174 -18.29 0.19 28.59
CA SER A 174 -18.40 0.75 27.23
C SER A 174 -18.63 2.27 27.27
N PRO A 175 -18.34 3.01 26.19
CA PRO A 175 -18.63 4.44 26.08
C PRO A 175 -20.10 4.78 26.36
N GLU A 176 -21.04 3.98 25.85
CA GLU A 176 -22.47 4.21 26.05
C GLU A 176 -22.93 3.87 27.48
N ASN A 177 -22.28 2.90 28.14
CA ASN A 177 -22.58 2.59 29.54
C ASN A 177 -22.06 3.70 30.47
N LEU A 178 -20.86 4.21 30.20
CA LEU A 178 -20.28 5.35 30.91
C LEU A 178 -21.11 6.63 30.70
N ALA A 179 -21.48 6.96 29.45
CA ALA A 179 -22.28 8.13 29.13
C ALA A 179 -23.65 8.11 29.84
N ARG A 180 -24.34 6.95 29.86
CA ARG A 180 -25.59 6.80 30.61
C ARG A 180 -25.41 6.94 32.12
N GLY A 181 -24.33 6.39 32.69
CA GLY A 181 -24.02 6.54 34.12
C GLY A 181 -23.75 8.00 34.51
N LEU A 182 -22.98 8.73 33.70
CA LEU A 182 -22.73 10.17 33.86
C LEU A 182 -24.03 10.98 33.81
N GLU A 183 -24.91 10.71 32.83
CA GLU A 183 -26.21 11.39 32.71
C GLU A 183 -27.15 11.08 33.87
N ALA A 184 -27.14 9.85 34.37
CA ALA A 184 -27.99 9.44 35.48
C ALA A 184 -27.54 10.03 36.83
N LEU A 185 -26.23 10.18 37.06
CA LEU A 185 -25.69 10.96 38.19
C LEU A 185 -26.13 12.44 38.09
N ALA A 186 -26.02 13.05 36.91
CA ALA A 186 -26.43 14.44 36.70
C ALA A 186 -27.95 14.65 36.92
N ALA A 187 -28.77 13.68 36.51
CA ALA A 187 -30.21 13.69 36.79
C ALA A 187 -30.50 13.54 38.29
N PHE A 188 -29.81 12.64 38.99
CA PHE A 188 -29.95 12.46 40.44
C PHE A 188 -29.59 13.72 41.24
N ILE A 189 -28.53 14.44 40.84
CA ILE A 189 -28.15 15.73 41.42
C ILE A 189 -29.30 16.73 41.25
N ASP A 190 -29.81 16.92 40.03
CA ASP A 190 -30.88 17.88 39.77
C ASP A 190 -32.21 17.52 40.45
N GLU A 191 -32.56 16.23 40.54
CA GLU A 191 -33.69 15.76 41.34
C GLU A 191 -33.54 16.14 42.82
N THR A 192 -32.36 15.87 43.40
CA THR A 192 -32.08 16.12 44.82
C THR A 192 -32.09 17.62 45.13
N ARG A 193 -31.49 18.44 44.27
CA ARG A 193 -31.50 19.92 44.38
C ARG A 193 -32.90 20.52 44.22
N ARG A 194 -33.78 19.88 43.44
CA ARG A 194 -35.19 20.32 43.27
C ARG A 194 -36.10 19.87 44.41
N ALA A 195 -35.79 18.74 45.06
CA ALA A 195 -36.59 18.20 46.16
C ALA A 195 -36.51 19.07 47.42
N ASP A 196 -35.32 19.58 47.76
CA ASP A 196 -35.13 20.63 48.77
C ASP A 196 -34.12 21.68 48.26
N PRO A 197 -34.62 22.79 47.68
CA PRO A 197 -33.78 23.89 47.17
C PRO A 197 -33.01 24.68 48.22
N VAL A 198 -33.22 24.44 49.53
CA VAL A 198 -32.62 25.21 50.62
C VAL A 198 -31.57 24.40 51.36
N GLN A 199 -31.89 23.17 51.78
CA GLN A 199 -30.96 22.32 52.54
C GLN A 199 -30.19 21.37 51.63
N ASP A 200 -30.87 20.49 50.88
CA ASP A 200 -30.19 19.49 50.05
C ASP A 200 -29.41 20.14 48.90
N ALA A 201 -29.94 21.20 48.29
CA ALA A 201 -29.20 21.94 47.27
C ALA A 201 -27.91 22.55 47.85
N LYS A 202 -27.99 23.24 49.00
CA LYS A 202 -26.82 23.85 49.65
C LYS A 202 -25.80 22.79 50.08
N LEU A 203 -26.25 21.67 50.61
CA LEU A 203 -25.42 20.52 50.98
C LEU A 203 -24.65 19.97 49.78
N LEU A 204 -25.30 19.82 48.62
CA LEU A 204 -24.62 19.37 47.40
C LEU A 204 -23.62 20.38 46.86
N GLU A 205 -23.90 21.69 46.92
CA GLU A 205 -22.92 22.73 46.56
C GLU A 205 -21.70 22.73 47.52
N ASP A 206 -21.90 22.52 48.83
CA ASP A 206 -20.82 22.49 49.84
C ASP A 206 -19.83 21.33 49.65
N TYR A 207 -20.27 20.24 49.02
CA TYR A 207 -19.42 19.11 48.62
C TYR A 207 -19.00 19.15 47.13
N GLY A 208 -19.27 20.24 46.41
CA GLY A 208 -18.88 20.41 45.01
C GLY A 208 -19.66 19.55 44.00
N VAL A 209 -20.76 18.91 44.42
CA VAL A 209 -21.61 18.02 43.59
C VAL A 209 -22.96 18.67 43.26
N GLY A 210 -22.94 19.99 43.07
CA GLY A 210 -24.09 20.82 42.73
C GLY A 210 -24.32 21.01 41.23
N ALA A 211 -24.81 22.19 40.83
CA ALA A 211 -25.18 22.49 39.44
C ALA A 211 -24.05 22.26 38.43
N GLU A 212 -22.85 22.71 38.77
CA GLU A 212 -21.69 22.67 37.88
C GLU A 212 -21.25 21.23 37.60
N CYS A 213 -21.19 20.38 38.64
CA CYS A 213 -20.93 18.96 38.48
C CYS A 213 -21.96 18.29 37.55
N ALA A 214 -23.26 18.55 37.74
CA ALA A 214 -24.30 18.03 36.85
C ALA A 214 -24.19 18.53 35.39
N ALA A 215 -23.61 19.71 35.15
CA ALA A 215 -23.30 20.18 33.81
C ALA A 215 -22.05 19.48 33.22
N THR A 216 -20.97 19.36 34.00
CA THR A 216 -19.71 18.71 33.59
C THR A 216 -19.89 17.23 33.27
N LEU A 217 -20.70 16.51 34.06
CA LEU A 217 -21.09 15.12 33.79
C LEU A 217 -21.76 14.99 32.41
N ARG A 218 -22.73 15.85 32.08
CA ARG A 218 -23.45 15.84 30.80
C ARG A 218 -22.55 16.22 29.62
N ALA A 219 -21.74 17.26 29.76
CA ALA A 219 -20.75 17.63 28.75
C ALA A 219 -19.76 16.49 28.49
N THR A 220 -19.39 15.74 29.53
CA THR A 220 -18.50 14.58 29.41
C THR A 220 -19.19 13.38 28.79
N ALA A 221 -20.46 13.10 29.10
CA ALA A 221 -21.26 12.08 28.42
C ALA A 221 -21.38 12.36 26.91
N GLN A 222 -21.61 13.62 26.53
CA GLN A 222 -21.61 14.05 25.12
C GLN A 222 -20.25 13.85 24.45
N ARG A 223 -19.13 14.21 25.11
CA ARG A 223 -17.77 13.96 24.60
C ARG A 223 -17.50 12.47 24.40
N VAL A 224 -17.92 11.61 25.33
CA VAL A 224 -17.75 10.15 25.25
C VAL A 224 -18.51 9.55 24.07
N ARG A 225 -19.71 10.04 23.74
CA ARG A 225 -20.46 9.60 22.54
C ARG A 225 -19.94 10.22 21.23
N GLY A 226 -19.42 11.45 21.29
CA GLY A 226 -19.01 12.24 20.11
C GLY A 226 -17.76 11.75 19.37
N THR A 227 -17.03 10.76 19.89
CA THR A 227 -15.76 10.27 19.31
C THR A 227 -15.93 9.33 18.11
N GLY A 228 -17.09 9.35 17.45
CA GLY A 228 -17.47 8.36 16.42
C GLY A 228 -17.38 8.80 14.96
N SER A 229 -17.20 10.09 14.66
CA SER A 229 -17.33 10.61 13.28
C SER A 229 -16.13 11.46 12.83
N VAL A 230 -15.29 10.88 11.97
CA VAL A 230 -14.39 11.64 11.09
C VAL A 230 -14.90 11.49 9.67
N GLN A 231 -15.49 12.56 9.13
CA GLN A 231 -15.70 12.66 7.68
C GLN A 231 -14.37 13.06 7.05
N ILE A 232 -13.61 12.07 6.56
CA ILE A 232 -12.39 12.36 5.80
C ILE A 232 -12.80 12.68 4.37
N ASP A 233 -12.55 13.92 3.96
CA ASP A 233 -12.89 14.40 2.63
C ASP A 233 -12.32 13.49 1.54
N ALA A 234 -13.15 13.15 0.54
CA ALA A 234 -12.80 12.23 -0.54
C ALA A 234 -12.19 12.95 -1.76
N GLY A 235 -11.95 14.26 -1.64
CA GLY A 235 -11.49 15.12 -2.70
C GLY A 235 -10.11 14.73 -3.24
N ARG A 236 -10.11 14.04 -4.39
CA ARG A 236 -8.96 13.92 -5.32
C ARG A 236 -7.81 12.97 -4.90
N ARG A 237 -8.12 11.86 -4.20
CA ARG A 237 -7.15 10.76 -4.03
C ARG A 237 -6.82 10.10 -5.37
N VAL A 238 -5.54 9.80 -5.62
CA VAL A 238 -5.12 8.82 -6.62
C VAL A 238 -5.70 7.46 -6.24
N THR A 239 -6.31 6.75 -7.19
CA THR A 239 -6.84 5.39 -6.96
C THR A 239 -5.80 4.33 -7.29
N GLN A 240 -5.91 3.13 -6.70
CA GLN A 240 -5.02 2.02 -7.06
C GLN A 240 -5.07 1.72 -8.56
N ARG A 241 -6.26 1.67 -9.18
CA ARG A 241 -6.42 1.51 -10.64
C ARG A 241 -5.64 2.55 -11.46
N ALA A 242 -5.53 3.79 -10.97
CA ALA A 242 -4.76 4.83 -11.64
C ALA A 242 -3.24 4.60 -11.51
N LEU A 243 -2.76 4.06 -10.38
CA LEU A 243 -1.38 3.56 -10.26
C LEU A 243 -1.15 2.40 -11.21
N ASP A 244 -2.01 1.37 -11.19
CA ASP A 244 -1.90 0.20 -12.06
C ASP A 244 -1.83 0.59 -13.56
N LEU A 245 -2.69 1.53 -13.99
CA LEU A 245 -2.64 2.08 -15.36
C LEU A 245 -1.27 2.72 -15.67
N GLN A 246 -0.72 3.49 -14.72
CA GLN A 246 0.56 4.17 -14.89
C GLN A 246 1.75 3.20 -14.84
N ASP A 247 1.69 2.17 -14.00
CA ASP A 247 2.64 1.05 -13.96
C ASP A 247 2.67 0.31 -15.31
N GLY A 248 1.49 0.00 -15.88
CA GLY A 248 1.37 -0.58 -17.21
C GLY A 248 2.03 0.27 -18.31
N ARG A 249 1.85 1.60 -18.27
CA ARG A 249 2.49 2.53 -19.22
C ARG A 249 4.01 2.51 -19.13
N VAL A 250 4.56 2.47 -17.92
CA VAL A 250 6.01 2.36 -17.67
C VAL A 250 6.53 1.01 -18.19
N THR A 251 5.88 -0.09 -17.81
CA THR A 251 6.20 -1.46 -18.24
C THR A 251 6.22 -1.62 -19.76
N VAL A 252 5.22 -1.08 -20.47
CA VAL A 252 5.16 -1.10 -21.94
C VAL A 252 6.37 -0.41 -22.59
N VAL A 253 6.87 0.69 -22.02
CA VAL A 253 8.04 1.40 -22.57
C VAL A 253 9.34 0.66 -22.26
N ILE A 254 9.49 0.13 -21.04
CA ILE A 254 10.60 -0.75 -20.66
C ILE A 254 10.66 -1.96 -21.59
N GLU A 255 9.53 -2.63 -21.87
CA GLU A 255 9.51 -3.80 -22.75
C GLU A 255 9.92 -3.45 -24.18
N LYS A 256 9.47 -2.31 -24.73
CA LYS A 256 9.89 -1.83 -26.06
C LYS A 256 11.40 -1.60 -26.13
N ILE A 257 11.99 -0.99 -25.09
CA ILE A 257 13.45 -0.76 -24.99
C ILE A 257 14.20 -2.09 -24.89
N LEU A 258 13.84 -2.96 -23.94
CA LEU A 258 14.44 -4.29 -23.79
C LEU A 258 14.34 -5.13 -25.07
N ARG A 259 13.20 -5.08 -25.76
CA ARG A 259 12.98 -5.78 -27.03
C ARG A 259 13.92 -5.28 -28.14
N ALA A 260 14.19 -3.98 -28.21
CA ALA A 260 15.15 -3.42 -29.16
C ALA A 260 16.59 -3.89 -28.88
N PHE A 261 17.08 -3.76 -27.64
CA PHE A 261 18.42 -4.20 -27.25
C PHE A 261 18.60 -5.72 -27.41
N ARG A 262 17.65 -6.53 -26.93
CA ARG A 262 17.69 -8.00 -27.08
C ARG A 262 17.65 -8.44 -28.54
N SER A 263 16.97 -7.69 -29.42
CA SER A 263 16.97 -7.95 -30.86
C SER A 263 18.33 -7.63 -31.49
N ALA A 264 18.94 -6.50 -31.13
CA ALA A 264 20.28 -6.14 -31.57
C ALA A 264 21.32 -7.17 -31.11
N ARG A 265 21.26 -7.62 -29.84
CA ARG A 265 22.15 -8.64 -29.28
C ARG A 265 22.05 -10.00 -29.98
N ARG A 266 20.88 -10.38 -30.50
CA ARG A 266 20.73 -11.61 -31.31
C ARG A 266 21.44 -11.53 -32.66
N VAL A 267 21.60 -10.33 -33.22
CA VAL A 267 22.32 -10.08 -34.48
C VAL A 267 23.81 -9.82 -34.23
N ASP A 268 24.14 -9.29 -33.05
CA ASP A 268 25.50 -8.95 -32.65
C ASP A 268 25.69 -9.19 -31.15
N GLY A 269 26.28 -10.33 -30.79
CA GLY A 269 26.43 -10.78 -29.41
C GLY A 269 27.24 -9.84 -28.50
N THR A 270 27.97 -8.87 -29.07
CA THR A 270 28.73 -7.87 -28.33
C THR A 270 27.86 -6.74 -27.77
N ILE A 271 26.65 -6.55 -28.29
CA ILE A 271 25.72 -5.51 -27.83
C ILE A 271 25.12 -5.93 -26.48
N LEU A 272 25.44 -5.17 -25.43
CA LEU A 272 24.88 -5.35 -24.10
C LEU A 272 23.38 -4.99 -24.06
N VAL A 273 22.67 -5.50 -23.04
CA VAL A 273 21.26 -5.19 -22.77
C VAL A 273 21.21 -4.42 -21.44
N PRO A 274 20.43 -3.33 -21.32
CA PRO A 274 20.22 -2.66 -20.03
C PRO A 274 19.45 -3.57 -19.08
N GLU A 275 19.87 -3.58 -17.82
CA GLU A 275 19.34 -4.47 -16.78
C GLU A 275 18.36 -3.72 -15.86
N LEU A 276 17.40 -4.48 -15.37
CA LEU A 276 16.52 -4.12 -14.25
C LEU A 276 16.99 -4.92 -13.03
N ASN A 277 16.56 -4.52 -11.84
CA ASN A 277 16.89 -5.19 -10.59
C ASN A 277 15.61 -5.80 -10.00
N LYS A 278 14.79 -5.01 -9.29
CA LYS A 278 13.55 -5.49 -8.66
C LYS A 278 12.49 -5.92 -9.68
N ALA A 279 12.45 -5.25 -10.84
CA ALA A 279 11.48 -5.49 -11.90
C ALA A 279 11.90 -6.57 -12.92
N ALA A 280 13.12 -7.10 -12.85
CA ALA A 280 13.69 -7.96 -13.90
C ALA A 280 12.82 -9.18 -14.24
N TRP A 281 12.31 -9.86 -13.22
CA TRP A 281 11.51 -11.09 -13.32
C TRP A 281 10.30 -10.96 -14.28
N MET A 282 9.68 -9.78 -14.34
CA MET A 282 8.53 -9.50 -15.21
C MET A 282 8.91 -9.59 -16.70
N PHE A 283 10.12 -9.16 -17.06
CA PHE A 283 10.55 -9.03 -18.46
C PHE A 283 11.37 -10.22 -18.96
N GLU A 284 11.78 -11.14 -18.11
CA GLU A 284 12.54 -12.34 -18.50
C GLU A 284 11.64 -13.41 -19.10
N VAL A 285 10.51 -13.72 -18.44
CA VAL A 285 9.59 -14.81 -18.84
C VAL A 285 9.01 -14.60 -20.25
N ARG A 286 8.75 -13.33 -20.65
CA ARG A 286 8.25 -13.00 -22.00
C ARG A 286 9.24 -13.27 -23.14
N SER A 287 10.53 -13.49 -22.85
CA SER A 287 11.54 -13.68 -23.90
C SER A 287 11.54 -15.07 -24.55
N GLY A 288 10.88 -16.07 -23.95
CA GLY A 288 10.93 -17.48 -24.37
C GLY A 288 9.79 -17.97 -25.27
N SER A 289 8.75 -17.17 -25.54
CA SER A 289 7.51 -17.68 -26.15
C SER A 289 7.15 -17.04 -27.50
N SER A 290 7.95 -17.33 -28.52
CA SER A 290 7.59 -17.09 -29.93
C SER A 290 8.11 -18.17 -30.90
N ALA A 291 8.63 -19.29 -30.38
CA ALA A 291 9.14 -20.40 -31.18
C ALA A 291 8.64 -21.76 -30.66
N LYS A 292 7.36 -22.08 -30.96
CA LYS A 292 6.86 -23.45 -31.25
C LYS A 292 5.34 -23.47 -31.48
N LYS A 293 4.94 -23.44 -32.76
CA LYS A 293 3.75 -24.15 -33.23
C LYS A 293 3.97 -24.63 -34.67
N ALA A 294 4.84 -25.64 -34.78
CA ALA A 294 4.93 -26.51 -35.94
C ALA A 294 4.63 -27.94 -35.45
N SER A 295 3.67 -28.59 -36.10
CA SER A 295 3.19 -29.93 -35.71
C SER A 295 4.27 -31.01 -35.95
N PRO A 296 4.24 -32.13 -35.20
CA PRO A 296 5.10 -33.27 -35.50
C PRO A 296 4.53 -34.06 -36.69
N GLY A 297 4.98 -33.72 -37.89
CA GLY A 297 4.85 -34.54 -39.09
C GLY A 297 6.25 -34.77 -39.64
N GLY A 298 6.65 -36.03 -39.82
CA GLY A 298 8.02 -36.35 -40.24
C GLY A 298 8.28 -36.00 -41.69
N ASP A 299 9.55 -35.72 -42.01
CA ASP A 299 10.26 -36.47 -43.05
C ASP A 299 11.78 -36.32 -42.92
N LYS A 300 12.49 -37.41 -43.24
CA LYS A 300 13.95 -37.47 -43.41
C LYS A 300 14.20 -37.84 -44.87
N PRO A 301 15.00 -37.06 -45.60
CA PRO A 301 16.27 -37.59 -46.13
C PRO A 301 17.38 -36.50 -46.18
N SER A 302 18.65 -36.73 -46.51
CA SER A 302 19.55 -37.90 -46.52
C SER A 302 21.00 -37.37 -46.44
N ALA A 303 22.01 -38.24 -46.33
CA ALA A 303 23.43 -37.88 -46.21
C ALA A 303 24.12 -37.51 -47.54
N GLY A 304 25.27 -36.83 -47.47
CA GLY A 304 26.18 -36.64 -48.61
C GLY A 304 27.51 -35.94 -48.26
N GLY A 305 28.61 -36.72 -48.28
CA GLY A 305 30.04 -36.28 -48.34
C GLY A 305 30.63 -35.51 -47.14
N ASP A 306 31.93 -35.59 -46.82
CA ASP A 306 32.96 -36.58 -47.16
C ASP A 306 34.05 -36.56 -46.06
N LYS A 307 34.78 -37.67 -45.87
CA LYS A 307 35.95 -37.78 -44.98
C LYS A 307 37.21 -38.06 -45.78
N PRO A 308 38.36 -37.49 -45.36
CA PRO A 308 39.63 -38.22 -45.35
C PRO A 308 40.04 -38.59 -43.92
N ALA A 309 40.83 -39.66 -43.76
CA ALA A 309 41.29 -40.15 -42.46
C ALA A 309 42.81 -40.45 -42.48
N LEU A 310 43.50 -40.04 -41.41
CA LEU A 310 44.88 -40.36 -41.01
C LEU A 310 44.93 -40.15 -39.48
N SER A 311 45.66 -40.86 -38.61
CA SER A 311 46.25 -42.20 -38.50
C SER A 311 47.28 -42.09 -37.35
N GLY A 312 47.28 -43.00 -36.37
CA GLY A 312 48.23 -43.04 -35.24
C GLY A 312 47.85 -42.15 -34.03
N ASP A 313 48.05 -42.54 -32.77
CA ASP A 313 48.48 -43.83 -32.23
C ASP A 313 47.92 -44.05 -30.80
N ARG A 314 47.80 -45.32 -30.39
CA ARG A 314 47.57 -45.73 -28.98
C ARG A 314 48.88 -46.20 -28.37
N PRO A 315 49.06 -46.04 -27.05
CA PRO A 315 49.35 -47.23 -26.23
C PRO A 315 48.24 -47.56 -25.23
N SER A 316 48.31 -48.78 -24.68
CA SER A 316 47.29 -49.37 -23.81
C SER A 316 47.87 -49.81 -22.46
N ALA A 317 47.15 -49.54 -21.38
CA ALA A 317 47.22 -50.21 -20.08
C ALA A 317 45.84 -50.02 -19.41
N GLY A 318 45.22 -50.99 -18.73
CA GLY A 318 45.73 -52.25 -18.20
C GLY A 318 45.61 -52.22 -16.67
N GLY A 319 44.50 -52.71 -16.12
CA GLY A 319 44.23 -52.69 -14.67
C GLY A 319 42.82 -53.19 -14.33
N ASP A 320 42.75 -54.17 -13.44
CA ASP A 320 41.58 -55.03 -13.22
C ASP A 320 40.54 -54.50 -12.20
N LYS A 321 39.34 -55.11 -12.23
CA LYS A 321 38.35 -55.05 -11.14
C LYS A 321 38.78 -55.94 -9.97
N PRO A 322 38.28 -55.66 -8.74
CA PRO A 322 37.21 -56.51 -8.22
C PRO A 322 36.06 -55.74 -7.54
N ALA A 323 34.99 -56.48 -7.19
CA ALA A 323 33.83 -56.02 -6.43
C ALA A 323 33.80 -56.66 -5.00
N LEU A 324 32.69 -56.50 -4.27
CA LEU A 324 32.41 -56.88 -2.85
C LEU A 324 32.77 -55.75 -1.85
N SER A 325 32.05 -55.48 -0.76
CA SER A 325 30.74 -55.96 -0.22
C SER A 325 30.33 -55.05 0.97
N GLY A 326 29.04 -54.91 1.31
CA GLY A 326 28.64 -54.20 2.55
C GLY A 326 27.14 -53.83 2.65
N ASP A 327 26.41 -54.57 3.47
CA ASP A 327 24.95 -54.69 3.59
C ASP A 327 24.07 -53.46 3.95
N ARG A 328 22.77 -53.62 3.65
CA ARG A 328 21.64 -52.90 4.27
C ARG A 328 21.45 -53.32 5.75
N PRO A 329 20.75 -52.50 6.55
CA PRO A 329 19.41 -52.97 7.00
C PRO A 329 18.25 -52.03 6.62
N SER A 330 17.02 -52.53 6.78
CA SER A 330 15.76 -51.81 6.57
C SER A 330 14.73 -52.22 7.62
N ALA A 331 14.12 -51.23 8.30
CA ALA A 331 12.85 -51.24 9.06
C ALA A 331 12.80 -49.93 9.88
N GLY A 332 11.65 -49.31 10.20
CA GLY A 332 10.25 -49.59 9.86
C GLY A 332 9.32 -48.63 10.64
N GLY A 333 8.03 -48.55 10.26
CA GLY A 333 6.97 -47.80 10.96
C GLY A 333 6.97 -46.27 10.76
N ASP A 334 5.84 -45.55 10.75
CA ASP A 334 4.44 -45.99 10.69
C ASP A 334 3.55 -44.95 10.00
N LYS A 335 2.47 -45.41 9.36
CA LYS A 335 1.35 -44.55 8.92
C LYS A 335 0.26 -44.54 10.00
N PRO A 336 -0.34 -43.38 10.31
CA PRO A 336 -1.70 -43.33 10.82
C PRO A 336 -2.69 -43.22 9.65
N ALA A 337 -3.63 -44.16 9.56
CA ALA A 337 -4.82 -44.07 8.72
C ALA A 337 -6.03 -44.68 9.45
N LEU A 338 -6.75 -43.82 10.19
CA LEU A 338 -7.98 -44.09 10.93
C LEU A 338 -8.70 -42.74 11.13
N SER A 339 -10.03 -42.60 11.26
CA SER A 339 -11.21 -43.37 10.81
C SER A 339 -12.46 -42.65 11.33
N GLY A 340 -13.55 -42.54 10.55
CA GLY A 340 -14.83 -41.92 10.98
C GLY A 340 -14.81 -40.37 10.93
N ASP A 341 -15.92 -39.67 10.65
CA ASP A 341 -17.30 -40.11 10.41
C ASP A 341 -17.98 -39.35 9.26
N ARG A 342 -18.88 -40.05 8.57
CA ARG A 342 -19.98 -39.47 7.79
C ARG A 342 -21.27 -39.66 8.57
N PRO A 343 -22.12 -38.63 8.68
CA PRO A 343 -23.57 -38.83 8.62
C PRO A 343 -24.08 -38.56 7.20
N SER A 344 -25.03 -39.37 6.74
CA SER A 344 -25.78 -39.14 5.51
C SER A 344 -27.25 -38.90 5.84
N ALA A 345 -27.88 -38.01 5.07
CA ALA A 345 -29.31 -37.95 4.79
C ALA A 345 -30.33 -38.08 5.94
N GLY A 346 -30.83 -36.92 6.36
CA GLY A 346 -32.22 -36.69 6.79
C GLY A 346 -32.46 -35.17 6.69
N GLY A 347 -33.48 -34.64 6.04
CA GLY A 347 -34.72 -35.25 5.59
C GLY A 347 -35.89 -34.49 6.18
N ASP A 348 -36.16 -33.28 5.68
CA ASP A 348 -37.51 -32.72 5.74
C ASP A 348 -37.75 -31.60 4.71
N LYS A 349 -38.93 -31.66 4.08
CA LYS A 349 -39.56 -30.56 3.33
C LYS A 349 -40.49 -29.81 4.30
N PRO A 350 -40.80 -28.53 4.05
CA PRO A 350 -42.14 -28.30 3.47
C PRO A 350 -42.11 -27.71 2.06
N ALA A 351 -43.17 -28.00 1.30
CA ALA A 351 -43.45 -27.41 -0.01
C ALA A 351 -44.30 -26.12 0.12
N PRO A 352 -44.40 -25.29 -0.92
CA PRO A 352 -44.99 -23.95 -0.81
C PRO A 352 -46.50 -23.89 -1.09
N GLY A 353 -47.13 -22.85 -0.57
CA GLY A 353 -48.50 -22.42 -0.85
C GLY A 353 -48.95 -21.46 0.26
N GLY A 354 -49.64 -20.35 0.02
CA GLY A 354 -50.17 -19.81 -1.24
C GLY A 354 -51.43 -19.01 -0.90
N GLY A 355 -51.58 -17.81 -1.45
CA GLY A 355 -52.74 -16.95 -1.15
C GLY A 355 -52.47 -15.49 -1.49
N ALA A 356 -53.24 -14.94 -2.42
CA ALA A 356 -53.10 -13.59 -2.93
C ALA A 356 -54.31 -12.71 -2.59
N ALA A 357 -54.15 -11.42 -2.88
CA ALA A 357 -55.16 -10.40 -3.19
C ALA A 357 -55.60 -9.42 -2.09
N GLN A 358 -55.65 -8.14 -2.51
CA GLN A 358 -56.34 -6.96 -1.92
C GLN A 358 -55.86 -6.53 -0.52
N GLY A 359 -55.60 -5.25 -0.19
CA GLY A 359 -55.66 -3.97 -0.92
C GLY A 359 -55.18 -2.85 0.04
N ASP A 360 -54.98 -1.59 -0.33
CA ASP A 360 -54.98 -0.90 -1.64
C ASP A 360 -54.17 0.43 -1.51
N ALA A 361 -53.98 1.18 -2.61
CA ALA A 361 -53.26 2.48 -2.60
C ALA A 361 -54.16 3.64 -2.11
N PRO A 362 -53.55 4.78 -1.70
CA PRO A 362 -53.44 5.86 -2.69
C PRO A 362 -52.12 6.65 -2.69
N SER A 363 -51.82 7.17 -3.87
CA SER A 363 -50.70 8.06 -4.19
C SER A 363 -50.76 9.41 -3.47
N VAL A 364 -49.59 9.98 -3.14
CA VAL A 364 -49.46 11.42 -2.80
C VAL A 364 -48.19 11.99 -3.45
N GLN A 365 -48.26 13.26 -3.85
CA GLN A 365 -47.28 14.10 -4.56
C GLN A 365 -47.32 14.02 -6.11
N PRO A 366 -47.04 15.13 -6.84
CA PRO A 366 -46.49 16.41 -6.36
C PRO A 366 -47.40 17.64 -6.57
N THR A 367 -47.12 18.73 -5.85
CA THR A 367 -47.57 20.08 -6.19
C THR A 367 -46.36 21.01 -6.30
N ILE A 368 -45.99 21.36 -7.53
CA ILE A 368 -45.01 22.40 -7.85
C ILE A 368 -45.82 23.67 -8.23
N PRO A 369 -45.65 24.81 -7.56
CA PRO A 369 -46.23 26.07 -8.01
C PRO A 369 -45.45 26.64 -9.22
N PRO A 370 -46.11 27.35 -10.15
CA PRO A 370 -45.48 27.77 -11.40
C PRO A 370 -44.47 28.90 -11.22
N LEU A 371 -43.45 28.90 -12.10
CA LEU A 371 -42.60 30.05 -12.36
C LEU A 371 -43.47 31.20 -12.93
N LEU A 372 -43.49 32.35 -12.27
CA LEU A 372 -43.80 33.61 -12.94
C LEU A 372 -42.49 34.17 -13.51
N GLY A 373 -42.49 34.52 -14.80
CA GLY A 373 -41.43 35.29 -15.43
C GLY A 373 -41.78 36.77 -15.53
N ALA A 374 -40.73 37.59 -15.68
CA ALA A 374 -40.71 38.94 -16.25
C ALA A 374 -41.71 39.99 -15.73
N ASP A 375 -41.20 41.01 -15.02
CA ASP A 375 -41.07 42.38 -15.55
C ASP A 375 -40.56 43.33 -14.43
N GLY A 376 -39.65 44.26 -14.76
CA GLY A 376 -39.11 45.28 -13.84
C GLY A 376 -37.58 45.40 -13.85
#